data_AF-A0A521IKQ9-F1
#
_entry.id   AF-A0A521IKQ9-F1
#
_cell.length_a   1.000
_cell.length_b   1.000
_cell.length_c   1.000
_cell.angle_alpha   90.00
_cell.angle_beta   90.00
_cell.angle_gamma   90.00
#
_symmetry.space_group_name_H-M   'P 1'
#
loop_
_entity.id
_entity.type
_entity.pdbx_description
1 polymer ?
#
loop_
_entity_poly.entity_id
_entity_poly.type
_entity_poly.pdbx_seq_one_letter_code
_entity_poly.pdbx_strand_id
1 'polypeptide(L)'
;MRKIFLKLILALCVLAFIPLSGLKAQTLLVTGDGADATHSRIPVYGLYFETKQKSQMIYPASKLTDLQGKKITRLTLFTSQGNNNNWENEVHVRMACTTQDDLDAGWFTGVTTEVFVGLFVINSNNELVIELATPFLYTGDNLLIEYDVPTTTSSDYASVSFYGTSEASNISRHAYSGGYTGAGTAYGFLPKMQVEYFDETCPAITNFNAIVNPNNTAMLTWNTPDQSIWPAGATNLKFKFFNGTTQIGEIDSNDLRLWTSNALPLGTHNLGITMSYLDNGNNVICETGLSSKTVTTECPPVSDLTATIVNDNDVKLTWEAPKIPTLILSEDFENGWPAGWTVHDADGDGHEWYIDSGLGHFSENFITSLSYDSYYLTPNNYLITPLVEGATHLQYWVRSMES
;
A
#
# COMPACT_ATOMS: atom_id res chain seq x y z
N MET A 1 -14.13 -53.97 -26.17
CA MET A 1 -13.39 -52.86 -26.83
C MET A 1 -14.29 -51.65 -26.89
N ARG A 2 -14.18 -50.74 -25.93
CA ARG A 2 -14.95 -49.49 -25.91
C ARG A 2 -14.02 -48.39 -25.41
N LYS A 3 -13.87 -47.38 -26.25
CA LYS A 3 -12.76 -46.42 -26.32
C LYS A 3 -12.66 -45.59 -25.03
N ILE A 4 -11.50 -45.62 -24.40
CA ILE A 4 -11.07 -44.66 -23.38
C ILE A 4 -10.81 -43.34 -24.12
N PHE A 5 -11.74 -42.40 -24.02
CA PHE A 5 -11.47 -41.01 -24.40
C PHE A 5 -10.78 -40.34 -23.21
N LEU A 6 -9.46 -40.27 -23.31
CA LEU A 6 -8.60 -39.44 -22.50
C LEU A 6 -9.03 -37.97 -22.70
N LYS A 7 -9.85 -37.42 -21.81
CA LYS A 7 -10.07 -35.97 -21.73
C LYS A 7 -8.90 -35.37 -20.95
N LEU A 8 -7.84 -35.01 -21.67
CA LEU A 8 -6.90 -33.99 -21.23
C LEU A 8 -7.71 -32.69 -21.09
N ILE A 9 -8.04 -32.28 -19.88
CA ILE A 9 -8.47 -30.90 -19.60
C ILE A 9 -7.25 -30.18 -19.08
N LEU A 10 -6.80 -29.25 -19.92
CA LEU A 10 -5.70 -28.34 -19.72
C LEU A 10 -6.07 -27.39 -18.57
N ALA A 11 -5.73 -27.74 -17.33
CA ALA A 11 -5.72 -26.79 -16.22
C ALA A 11 -4.45 -25.92 -16.35
N LEU A 12 -4.50 -24.95 -17.27
CA LEU A 12 -3.47 -23.93 -17.42
C LEU A 12 -4.05 -22.57 -17.05
N CYS A 13 -4.25 -22.36 -15.75
CA CYS A 13 -4.24 -21.03 -15.16
C CYS A 13 -3.12 -21.00 -14.13
N VAL A 14 -1.88 -21.17 -14.60
CA VAL A 14 -0.74 -20.56 -13.91
C VAL A 14 -0.80 -19.09 -14.28
N LEU A 15 -1.61 -18.32 -13.54
CA LEU A 15 -1.31 -16.91 -13.38
C LEU A 15 0.09 -16.89 -12.76
N ALA A 16 1.05 -16.41 -13.55
CA ALA A 16 2.33 -15.99 -13.02
C ALA A 16 2.03 -14.91 -11.98
N PHE A 17 1.89 -15.33 -10.72
CA PHE A 17 2.18 -14.46 -9.60
C PHE A 17 3.64 -14.08 -9.78
N ILE A 18 3.88 -12.92 -10.38
CA ILE A 18 5.05 -12.13 -10.03
C ILE A 18 4.89 -12.00 -8.51
N PRO A 19 5.78 -12.57 -7.69
CA PRO A 19 5.74 -12.26 -6.28
C PRO A 19 5.94 -10.75 -6.23
N LEU A 20 4.93 -10.00 -5.80
CA LEU A 20 5.17 -8.70 -5.19
C LEU A 20 6.02 -9.00 -3.95
N SER A 21 7.32 -9.17 -4.16
CA SER A 21 8.31 -9.31 -3.12
C SER A 21 8.35 -7.97 -2.40
N GLY A 22 7.53 -7.84 -1.36
CA GLY A 22 7.43 -6.63 -0.56
C GLY A 22 6.30 -6.60 0.47
N LEU A 23 5.11 -7.13 0.17
CA LEU A 23 3.99 -7.13 1.11
C LEU A 23 3.62 -8.54 1.55
N LYS A 24 3.85 -8.85 2.83
CA LYS A 24 3.35 -10.07 3.46
C LYS A 24 1.85 -9.88 3.71
N ALA A 25 1.02 -10.72 3.09
CA ALA A 25 -0.41 -10.72 3.37
C ALA A 25 -0.66 -11.01 4.86
N GLN A 26 -1.59 -10.26 5.47
CA GLN A 26 -1.96 -10.41 6.87
C GLN A 26 -3.16 -11.34 6.98
N THR A 27 -3.29 -12.03 8.12
CA THR A 27 -4.41 -12.94 8.37
C THR A 27 -5.17 -12.58 9.64
N LEU A 28 -6.49 -12.74 9.61
CA LEU A 28 -7.38 -12.61 10.76
C LEU A 28 -8.22 -13.89 10.88
N LEU A 29 -8.16 -14.55 12.04
CA LEU A 29 -9.04 -15.66 12.34
C LEU A 29 -10.34 -15.14 12.97
N VAL A 30 -11.47 -15.51 12.40
CA VAL A 30 -12.81 -15.09 12.77
C VAL A 30 -13.61 -16.29 13.28
N THR A 31 -14.07 -16.18 14.52
CA THR A 31 -14.95 -17.12 15.24
C THR A 31 -16.06 -16.35 15.94
N GLY A 32 -17.22 -16.96 16.14
CA GLY A 32 -18.33 -16.33 16.86
C GLY A 32 -18.16 -16.40 18.37
N ASP A 33 -19.21 -16.03 19.10
CA ASP A 33 -19.24 -16.01 20.57
C ASP A 33 -19.78 -17.31 21.18
N GLY A 34 -20.36 -18.15 20.33
CA GLY A 34 -20.97 -19.42 20.68
C GLY A 34 -20.02 -20.54 21.08
N ALA A 35 -20.60 -21.70 21.42
CA ALA A 35 -19.83 -22.93 21.62
C ALA A 35 -19.42 -23.54 20.28
N ASP A 36 -18.21 -24.13 20.23
CA ASP A 36 -17.70 -24.86 19.08
C ASP A 36 -18.72 -25.89 18.57
N ALA A 37 -18.96 -25.87 17.27
CA ALA A 37 -19.93 -26.73 16.61
C ALA A 37 -19.46 -27.11 15.20
N THR A 38 -20.14 -28.10 14.62
CA THR A 38 -20.06 -28.39 13.19
C THR A 38 -21.44 -28.24 12.55
N HIS A 39 -21.45 -27.79 11.30
CA HIS A 39 -22.68 -27.66 10.54
C HIS A 39 -22.49 -28.15 9.11
N SER A 40 -23.43 -28.96 8.64
CA SER A 40 -23.34 -29.57 7.31
C SER A 40 -24.03 -28.76 6.22
N ARG A 41 -24.85 -27.75 6.57
CA ARG A 41 -25.61 -26.89 5.63
C ARG A 41 -25.05 -25.48 5.44
N ILE A 42 -24.18 -25.03 6.35
CA ILE A 42 -23.65 -23.66 6.35
C ILE A 42 -22.13 -23.80 6.41
N PRO A 43 -21.36 -23.11 5.54
CA PRO A 43 -21.81 -22.16 4.53
C PRO A 43 -22.39 -22.82 3.27
N VAL A 44 -22.05 -24.07 2.97
CA VAL A 44 -22.69 -24.83 1.88
C VAL A 44 -23.13 -26.19 2.39
N TYR A 45 -24.12 -26.78 1.73
CA TYR A 45 -24.65 -28.10 2.06
C TYR A 45 -23.69 -29.19 1.62
N GLY A 46 -22.70 -29.49 2.44
CA GLY A 46 -21.64 -30.44 2.13
C GLY A 46 -22.10 -31.89 2.00
N LEU A 47 -23.32 -32.22 2.44
CA LEU A 47 -23.97 -33.52 2.22
C LEU A 47 -24.61 -33.66 0.83
N TYR A 48 -25.13 -32.55 0.27
CA TYR A 48 -25.87 -32.51 -0.99
C TYR A 48 -25.37 -31.36 -1.88
N PHE A 49 -24.05 -31.23 -2.00
CA PHE A 49 -23.42 -30.13 -2.73
C PHE A 49 -23.77 -30.13 -4.23
N GLU A 50 -24.07 -31.31 -4.76
CA GLU A 50 -24.51 -31.51 -6.13
C GLU A 50 -25.85 -30.83 -6.44
N THR A 51 -26.64 -30.48 -5.43
CA THR A 51 -27.94 -29.82 -5.60
C THR A 51 -27.82 -28.30 -5.57
N LYS A 52 -28.66 -27.63 -6.37
CA LYS A 52 -28.74 -26.17 -6.38
C LYS A 52 -29.07 -25.66 -4.99
N GLN A 53 -28.38 -24.64 -4.52
CA GLN A 53 -28.48 -24.17 -3.16
C GLN A 53 -27.96 -22.75 -3.01
N LYS A 54 -28.42 -22.09 -1.97
CA LYS A 54 -28.01 -20.74 -1.61
C LYS A 54 -27.87 -20.65 -0.11
N SER A 55 -26.87 -19.91 0.35
CA SER A 55 -26.75 -19.50 1.74
C SER A 55 -26.28 -18.05 1.85
N GLN A 56 -26.59 -17.46 3.00
CA GLN A 56 -26.05 -16.18 3.42
C GLN A 56 -25.61 -16.30 4.87
N MET A 57 -24.52 -15.63 5.24
CA MET A 57 -24.08 -15.50 6.62
C MET A 57 -23.65 -14.07 6.92
N ILE A 58 -23.91 -13.64 8.14
CA ILE A 58 -23.49 -12.34 8.67
C ILE A 58 -22.36 -12.58 9.68
N TYR A 59 -21.18 -12.06 9.37
CA TYR A 59 -20.06 -11.95 10.30
C TYR A 59 -20.14 -10.62 11.04
N PRO A 60 -20.27 -10.61 12.38
CA PRO A 60 -20.41 -9.38 13.15
C PRO A 60 -19.20 -8.45 13.02
N ALA A 61 -19.43 -7.15 12.89
CA ALA A 61 -18.40 -6.12 12.77
C ALA A 61 -17.41 -6.13 13.96
N SER A 62 -17.89 -6.49 15.15
CA SER A 62 -17.08 -6.62 16.36
C SER A 62 -15.96 -7.67 16.25
N LYS A 63 -16.05 -8.60 15.30
CA LYS A 63 -15.03 -9.62 15.01
C LYS A 63 -14.09 -9.22 13.87
N LEU A 64 -14.34 -8.08 13.23
CA LEU A 64 -13.71 -7.65 11.99
C LEU A 64 -13.08 -6.25 12.11
N THR A 65 -12.87 -5.76 13.33
CA THR A 65 -12.32 -4.40 13.60
C THR A 65 -11.01 -4.17 12.87
N ASP A 66 -10.16 -5.21 12.83
CA ASP A 66 -8.85 -5.16 12.18
C ASP A 66 -8.94 -5.17 10.66
N LEU A 67 -10.12 -5.37 10.05
CA LEU A 67 -10.29 -5.33 8.60
C LEU A 67 -10.81 -4.00 8.09
N GLN A 68 -11.20 -3.06 8.96
CA GLN A 68 -11.82 -1.81 8.53
C GLN A 68 -10.89 -1.01 7.60
N GLY A 69 -11.37 -0.70 6.39
CA GLY A 69 -10.60 -0.03 5.34
C GLY A 69 -9.59 -0.93 4.60
N LYS A 70 -9.63 -2.25 4.80
CA LYS A 70 -8.71 -3.20 4.17
C LYS A 70 -9.40 -4.01 3.07
N LYS A 71 -8.60 -4.56 2.15
CA LYS A 71 -9.09 -5.45 1.08
C LYS A 71 -8.89 -6.90 1.46
N ILE A 72 -10.00 -7.62 1.60
CA ILE A 72 -10.02 -9.07 1.74
C ILE A 72 -9.66 -9.69 0.39
N THR A 73 -8.72 -10.62 0.38
CA THR A 73 -8.25 -11.30 -0.83
C THR A 73 -8.46 -12.80 -0.79
N ARG A 74 -8.59 -13.38 0.40
CA ARG A 74 -8.79 -14.82 0.56
C ARG A 74 -9.69 -15.12 1.72
N LEU A 75 -10.57 -16.09 1.54
CA LEU A 75 -11.32 -16.71 2.62
C LEU A 75 -10.84 -18.15 2.78
N THR A 76 -10.64 -18.59 4.01
CA THR A 76 -10.35 -19.98 4.33
C THR A 76 -11.37 -20.47 5.34
N LEU A 77 -12.12 -21.50 4.98
CA LEU A 77 -13.11 -22.15 5.83
C LEU A 77 -12.59 -23.54 6.24
N PHE A 78 -12.87 -23.94 7.48
CA PHE A 78 -12.32 -25.17 8.04
C PHE A 78 -13.38 -26.28 8.04
N THR A 79 -13.02 -27.46 7.56
CA THR A 79 -13.95 -28.59 7.37
C THR A 79 -13.57 -29.82 8.20
N SER A 80 -14.53 -30.70 8.44
CA SER A 80 -14.32 -31.95 9.18
C SER A 80 -13.54 -33.01 8.39
N GLN A 81 -13.41 -32.84 7.08
CA GLN A 81 -12.74 -33.77 6.17
C GLN A 81 -12.37 -33.12 4.84
N GLY A 82 -11.27 -33.58 4.24
CA GLY A 82 -10.67 -33.06 3.01
C GLY A 82 -11.19 -33.68 1.72
N ASN A 83 -12.15 -34.62 1.81
CA ASN A 83 -12.70 -35.27 0.63
C ASN A 83 -14.00 -34.58 0.19
N ASN A 84 -13.95 -33.92 -0.97
CA ASN A 84 -15.08 -33.37 -1.69
C ASN A 84 -15.13 -33.83 -3.17
N ASN A 85 -14.86 -35.13 -3.43
CA ASN A 85 -14.71 -35.73 -4.77
C ASN A 85 -15.79 -35.40 -5.82
N ASN A 86 -16.94 -34.84 -5.42
CA ASN A 86 -18.11 -34.61 -6.28
C ASN A 86 -18.60 -33.15 -6.24
N TRP A 87 -17.78 -32.21 -5.78
CA TRP A 87 -18.12 -30.78 -5.78
C TRP A 87 -17.86 -30.15 -7.15
N GLU A 88 -18.64 -30.58 -8.14
CA GLU A 88 -18.47 -30.21 -9.55
C GLU A 88 -19.30 -28.99 -9.99
N ASN A 89 -20.19 -28.48 -9.12
CA ASN A 89 -20.96 -27.29 -9.43
C ASN A 89 -20.09 -26.03 -9.33
N GLU A 90 -20.31 -25.12 -10.27
CA GLU A 90 -19.84 -23.74 -10.16
C GLU A 90 -20.52 -23.04 -8.98
N VAL A 91 -19.73 -22.30 -8.21
CA VAL A 91 -20.17 -21.54 -7.06
C VAL A 91 -19.89 -20.06 -7.32
N HIS A 92 -20.89 -19.24 -7.06
CA HIS A 92 -20.76 -17.79 -6.97
C HIS A 92 -20.65 -17.41 -5.50
N VAL A 93 -19.61 -16.65 -5.14
CA VAL A 93 -19.49 -16.04 -3.82
C VAL A 93 -19.65 -14.54 -3.97
N ARG A 94 -20.54 -13.96 -3.17
CA ARG A 94 -20.80 -12.52 -3.16
C ARG A 94 -20.67 -11.95 -1.77
N MET A 95 -20.17 -10.73 -1.65
CA MET A 95 -19.94 -10.08 -0.36
C MET A 95 -20.59 -8.69 -0.32
N ALA A 96 -21.01 -8.26 0.86
CA ALA A 96 -21.54 -6.92 1.11
C ALA A 96 -21.28 -6.51 2.58
N CYS A 97 -21.13 -5.21 2.81
CA CYS A 97 -21.28 -4.65 4.16
C CYS A 97 -22.78 -4.42 4.42
N THR A 98 -23.24 -4.70 5.64
CA THR A 98 -24.65 -4.61 6.03
C THR A 98 -24.80 -4.18 7.48
N THR A 99 -25.86 -3.43 7.76
CA THR A 99 -26.27 -3.09 9.14
C THR A 99 -27.22 -4.12 9.74
N GLN A 100 -27.57 -5.18 9.01
CA GLN A 100 -28.38 -6.28 9.54
C GLN A 100 -27.55 -7.10 10.55
N ASP A 101 -28.15 -7.40 11.70
CA ASP A 101 -27.53 -8.23 12.75
C ASP A 101 -27.91 -9.72 12.62
N ASP A 102 -28.99 -10.03 11.92
CA ASP A 102 -29.50 -11.38 11.70
C ASP A 102 -30.18 -11.51 10.33
N LEU A 103 -30.60 -12.74 10.01
CA LEU A 103 -31.36 -13.07 8.81
C LEU A 103 -32.76 -13.59 9.17
N ASP A 104 -33.35 -13.25 10.32
CA ASP A 104 -34.68 -13.72 10.74
C ASP A 104 -35.78 -13.22 9.78
N ALA A 105 -35.67 -11.96 9.35
CA ALA A 105 -36.61 -11.33 8.43
C ALA A 105 -36.57 -11.88 7.00
N GLY A 106 -35.54 -12.66 6.64
CA GLY A 106 -35.38 -13.25 5.31
C GLY A 106 -33.96 -13.16 4.77
N TRP A 107 -33.83 -13.24 3.46
CA TRP A 107 -32.56 -13.03 2.76
C TRP A 107 -32.19 -11.54 2.76
N PHE A 108 -30.90 -11.23 2.83
CA PHE A 108 -30.38 -9.91 2.49
C PHE A 108 -30.70 -9.59 1.02
N THR A 109 -31.16 -8.35 0.78
CA THR A 109 -31.62 -7.86 -0.53
C THR A 109 -30.85 -6.64 -1.03
N GLY A 110 -29.81 -6.21 -0.31
CA GLY A 110 -28.95 -5.12 -0.75
C GLY A 110 -28.02 -5.52 -1.90
N VAL A 111 -27.21 -4.56 -2.35
CA VAL A 111 -26.25 -4.78 -3.43
C VAL A 111 -25.07 -5.60 -2.92
N THR A 112 -24.70 -6.63 -3.66
CA THR A 112 -23.56 -7.50 -3.37
C THR A 112 -22.52 -7.43 -4.49
N THR A 113 -21.24 -7.55 -4.15
CA THR A 113 -20.13 -7.67 -5.09
C THR A 113 -19.81 -9.14 -5.32
N GLU A 114 -19.73 -9.59 -6.58
CA GLU A 114 -19.26 -10.94 -6.91
C GLU A 114 -17.73 -11.00 -6.80
N VAL A 115 -17.25 -11.80 -5.84
CA VAL A 115 -15.83 -11.85 -5.46
C VAL A 115 -15.14 -13.13 -5.92
N PHE A 116 -15.90 -14.18 -6.22
CA PHE A 116 -15.40 -15.45 -6.73
C PHE A 116 -16.47 -16.14 -7.58
N VAL A 117 -16.03 -16.75 -8.67
CA VAL A 117 -16.80 -17.70 -9.48
C VAL A 117 -15.88 -18.87 -9.81
N GLY A 118 -16.28 -20.09 -9.46
CA GLY A 118 -15.47 -21.27 -9.74
C GLY A 118 -15.86 -22.50 -8.93
N LEU A 119 -14.97 -23.48 -8.90
CA LEU A 119 -15.17 -24.74 -8.17
C LEU A 119 -14.59 -24.64 -6.77
N PHE A 120 -15.29 -25.21 -5.79
CA PHE A 120 -14.78 -25.34 -4.43
C PHE A 120 -13.92 -26.59 -4.29
N VAL A 121 -12.72 -26.41 -3.75
CA VAL A 121 -11.75 -27.48 -3.52
C VAL A 121 -11.31 -27.44 -2.06
N ILE A 122 -11.45 -28.57 -1.36
CA ILE A 122 -10.93 -28.72 -0.01
C ILE A 122 -9.54 -29.36 -0.12
N ASN A 123 -8.55 -28.74 0.51
CA ASN A 123 -7.18 -29.25 0.48
C ASN A 123 -6.98 -30.42 1.48
N SER A 124 -5.78 -31.00 1.49
CA SER A 124 -5.42 -32.11 2.38
C SER A 124 -5.41 -31.74 3.88
N ASN A 125 -5.44 -30.45 4.22
CA ASN A 125 -5.50 -29.94 5.59
C ASN A 125 -6.94 -29.74 6.08
N ASN A 126 -7.94 -30.14 5.28
CA ASN A 126 -9.36 -29.89 5.52
C ASN A 126 -9.70 -28.39 5.50
N GLU A 127 -9.09 -27.63 4.59
CA GLU A 127 -9.35 -26.22 4.40
C GLU A 127 -9.96 -26.00 3.01
N LEU A 128 -11.12 -25.34 2.98
CA LEU A 128 -11.68 -24.77 1.75
C LEU A 128 -11.08 -23.37 1.58
N VAL A 129 -10.16 -23.23 0.64
CA VAL A 129 -9.50 -21.97 0.31
C VAL A 129 -10.20 -21.34 -0.90
N ILE A 130 -10.66 -20.10 -0.73
CA ILE A 130 -11.33 -19.31 -1.75
C ILE A 130 -10.50 -18.06 -1.99
N GLU A 131 -9.73 -18.07 -3.08
CA GLU A 131 -9.01 -16.89 -3.58
C GLU A 131 -10.00 -15.96 -4.27
N LEU A 132 -10.16 -14.73 -3.78
CA LEU A 132 -11.09 -13.78 -4.38
C LEU A 132 -10.52 -13.26 -5.70
N ALA A 133 -11.24 -13.48 -6.79
CA ALA A 133 -10.91 -12.92 -8.10
C ALA A 133 -11.02 -11.38 -8.08
N THR A 134 -11.95 -10.86 -7.27
CA THR A 134 -12.08 -9.43 -6.98
C THR A 134 -11.90 -9.21 -5.48
N PRO A 135 -10.81 -8.59 -5.02
CA PRO A 135 -10.63 -8.24 -3.62
C PRO A 135 -11.79 -7.38 -3.09
N PHE A 136 -12.26 -7.67 -1.88
CA PHE A 136 -13.40 -7.00 -1.27
C PHE A 136 -12.97 -5.95 -0.26
N LEU A 137 -13.32 -4.67 -0.50
CA LEU A 137 -13.08 -3.58 0.45
C LEU A 137 -14.11 -3.63 1.58
N TYR A 138 -13.65 -3.84 2.82
CA TYR A 138 -14.51 -3.86 3.99
C TYR A 138 -14.54 -2.49 4.69
N THR A 139 -15.74 -1.92 4.89
CA THR A 139 -15.91 -0.51 5.32
C THR A 139 -16.21 -0.32 6.81
N GLY A 140 -16.56 -1.38 7.55
CA GLY A 140 -16.70 -1.34 9.01
C GLY A 140 -18.04 -1.80 9.60
N ASP A 141 -19.08 -2.04 8.78
CA ASP A 141 -20.35 -2.66 9.22
C ASP A 141 -20.27 -4.21 9.21
N ASN A 142 -21.34 -4.94 9.56
CA ASN A 142 -21.31 -6.41 9.51
C ASN A 142 -20.99 -6.89 8.07
N LEU A 143 -20.25 -7.99 7.96
CA LEU A 143 -19.91 -8.58 6.66
C LEU A 143 -20.89 -9.68 6.30
N LEU A 144 -21.67 -9.47 5.24
CA LEU A 144 -22.47 -10.51 4.60
C LEU A 144 -21.61 -11.28 3.59
N ILE A 145 -21.67 -12.60 3.64
CA ILE A 145 -21.15 -13.47 2.58
C ILE A 145 -22.27 -14.38 2.09
N GLU A 146 -22.52 -14.36 0.78
CA GLU A 146 -23.45 -15.23 0.07
C GLU A 146 -22.69 -16.31 -0.69
N TYR A 147 -23.17 -17.55 -0.60
CA TYR A 147 -22.71 -18.69 -1.41
C TYR A 147 -23.89 -19.18 -2.24
N ASP A 148 -23.74 -19.17 -3.55
CA ASP A 148 -24.81 -19.52 -4.49
C ASP A 148 -24.31 -20.58 -5.47
N VAL A 149 -25.01 -21.70 -5.50
CA VAL A 149 -24.77 -22.85 -6.37
C VAL A 149 -26.03 -23.00 -7.23
N PRO A 150 -26.05 -22.45 -8.44
CA PRO A 150 -27.30 -22.28 -9.20
C PRO A 150 -27.77 -23.55 -9.90
N THR A 151 -26.88 -24.53 -10.07
CA THR A 151 -27.12 -25.74 -10.87
C THR A 151 -27.22 -26.99 -10.01
N THR A 152 -27.83 -28.03 -10.59
CA THR A 152 -27.81 -29.38 -10.02
C THR A 152 -27.09 -30.32 -10.98
N THR A 153 -26.07 -31.02 -10.50
CA THR A 153 -25.31 -32.04 -11.25
C THR A 153 -25.69 -33.46 -10.80
N SER A 154 -25.05 -34.50 -11.35
CA SER A 154 -25.41 -35.89 -11.05
C SER A 154 -25.19 -36.24 -9.58
N SER A 155 -26.08 -37.07 -9.05
CA SER A 155 -26.12 -37.47 -7.65
C SER A 155 -24.90 -38.28 -7.24
N ASP A 156 -24.08 -37.73 -6.37
CA ASP A 156 -23.05 -38.52 -5.71
C ASP A 156 -22.77 -37.96 -4.31
N TYR A 157 -22.76 -38.83 -3.31
CA TYR A 157 -22.84 -38.44 -1.90
C TYR A 157 -21.47 -37.99 -1.37
N ALA A 158 -21.42 -36.80 -0.77
CA ALA A 158 -20.30 -36.33 0.05
C ALA A 158 -20.77 -36.13 1.50
N SER A 159 -19.84 -36.01 2.46
CA SER A 159 -20.19 -35.83 3.88
C SER A 159 -19.31 -34.78 4.56
N VAL A 160 -19.23 -33.59 3.97
CA VAL A 160 -18.42 -32.50 4.54
C VAL A 160 -19.27 -31.69 5.52
N SER A 161 -18.75 -31.49 6.73
CA SER A 161 -19.27 -30.48 7.68
C SER A 161 -18.22 -29.39 7.89
N PHE A 162 -18.67 -28.19 8.24
CA PHE A 162 -17.80 -27.05 8.51
C PHE A 162 -17.72 -26.78 10.01
N TYR A 163 -16.54 -26.43 10.49
CA TYR A 163 -16.33 -25.98 11.86
C TYR A 163 -16.77 -24.52 12.02
N GLY A 164 -17.28 -24.20 13.20
CA GLY A 164 -17.78 -22.88 13.53
C GLY A 164 -18.28 -22.83 14.97
N THR A 165 -19.16 -21.87 15.24
CA THR A 165 -19.74 -21.66 16.57
C THR A 165 -21.26 -21.58 16.49
N SER A 166 -21.92 -22.01 17.56
CA SER A 166 -23.37 -21.96 17.74
C SER A 166 -23.82 -20.63 18.34
N GLU A 167 -24.41 -19.77 17.53
CA GLU A 167 -24.76 -18.40 17.90
C GLU A 167 -26.20 -18.29 18.41
N ALA A 168 -26.46 -17.28 19.25
CA ALA A 168 -27.79 -17.02 19.80
C ALA A 168 -28.76 -16.45 18.74
N SER A 169 -28.25 -15.65 17.81
CA SER A 169 -29.03 -15.02 16.73
C SER A 169 -28.94 -15.85 15.45
N ASN A 170 -30.01 -15.82 14.64
CA ASN A 170 -30.05 -16.51 13.35
C ASN A 170 -29.28 -15.75 12.26
N ILE A 171 -27.96 -15.73 12.39
CA ILE A 171 -27.01 -15.00 11.54
C ILE A 171 -26.72 -15.69 10.19
N SER A 172 -27.20 -16.91 9.96
CA SER A 172 -27.06 -17.60 8.69
C SER A 172 -28.38 -18.17 8.19
N ARG A 173 -28.51 -18.30 6.87
CA ARG A 173 -29.73 -18.81 6.22
C ARG A 173 -29.35 -19.68 5.04
N HIS A 174 -30.10 -20.76 4.81
CA HIS A 174 -29.83 -21.70 3.73
C HIS A 174 -31.09 -22.26 3.07
N ALA A 175 -31.02 -22.48 1.76
CA ALA A 175 -32.01 -23.15 0.95
C ALA A 175 -31.33 -24.07 -0.07
N TYR A 176 -31.98 -25.18 -0.40
CA TYR A 176 -31.46 -26.15 -1.37
C TYR A 176 -32.60 -26.82 -2.16
N SER A 177 -32.25 -27.41 -3.31
CA SER A 177 -33.14 -28.18 -4.16
C SER A 177 -34.45 -27.42 -4.49
N GLY A 178 -35.62 -28.02 -4.27
CA GLY A 178 -36.92 -27.40 -4.49
C GLY A 178 -37.18 -26.13 -3.67
N GLY A 179 -36.43 -25.92 -2.58
CA GLY A 179 -36.50 -24.73 -1.75
C GLY A 179 -35.59 -23.58 -2.18
N TYR A 180 -34.74 -23.76 -3.21
CA TYR A 180 -33.72 -22.78 -3.64
C TYR A 180 -34.24 -21.34 -3.85
N THR A 181 -35.44 -21.19 -4.43
CA THR A 181 -36.09 -19.87 -4.64
C THR A 181 -37.04 -19.47 -3.52
N GLY A 182 -37.10 -20.25 -2.44
CA GLY A 182 -37.99 -20.03 -1.30
C GLY A 182 -37.34 -19.19 -0.20
N ALA A 183 -38.03 -19.12 0.94
CA ALA A 183 -37.56 -18.36 2.10
C ALA A 183 -36.29 -18.93 2.75
N GLY A 184 -35.98 -20.22 2.54
CA GLY A 184 -34.88 -20.89 3.24
C GLY A 184 -35.15 -21.06 4.75
N THR A 185 -34.19 -21.68 5.43
CA THR A 185 -34.20 -21.90 6.89
C THR A 185 -33.07 -21.08 7.52
N ALA A 186 -33.36 -20.38 8.60
CA ALA A 186 -32.37 -19.60 9.34
C ALA A 186 -31.72 -20.46 10.44
N TYR A 187 -30.46 -20.15 10.76
CA TYR A 187 -29.61 -20.90 11.67
C TYR A 187 -28.76 -19.93 12.51
N GLY A 188 -28.61 -20.24 13.80
CA GLY A 188 -27.60 -19.63 14.66
C GLY A 188 -26.26 -20.34 14.55
N PHE A 189 -25.62 -20.26 13.39
CA PHE A 189 -24.30 -20.85 13.17
C PHE A 189 -23.39 -19.90 12.38
N LEU A 190 -22.20 -19.62 12.92
CA LEU A 190 -21.14 -18.85 12.26
C LEU A 190 -20.01 -19.80 11.84
N PRO A 191 -19.74 -19.98 10.53
CA PRO A 191 -18.57 -20.74 10.09
C PRO A 191 -17.28 -20.07 10.55
N LYS A 192 -16.37 -20.86 11.12
CA LYS A 192 -15.01 -20.40 11.43
C LYS A 192 -14.31 -20.07 10.11
N MET A 193 -13.76 -18.87 10.04
CA MET A 193 -13.17 -18.32 8.83
C MET A 193 -11.83 -17.69 9.14
N GLN A 194 -10.81 -17.98 8.35
CA GLN A 194 -9.62 -17.15 8.30
C GLN A 194 -9.69 -16.26 7.07
N VAL A 195 -9.45 -14.98 7.26
CA VAL A 195 -9.42 -13.96 6.22
C VAL A 195 -7.96 -13.62 5.95
N GLU A 196 -7.55 -13.64 4.69
CA GLU A 196 -6.32 -12.98 4.26
C GLU A 196 -6.68 -11.62 3.67
N TYR A 197 -5.91 -10.60 4.03
CA TYR A 197 -6.15 -9.24 3.59
C TYR A 197 -4.83 -8.50 3.36
N PHE A 198 -4.90 -7.49 2.51
CA PHE A 198 -3.88 -6.45 2.43
C PHE A 198 -4.42 -5.19 3.10
N ASP A 199 -3.53 -4.48 3.78
CA ASP A 199 -3.74 -3.07 4.04
C ASP A 199 -3.96 -2.40 2.68
N GLU A 200 -4.96 -1.54 2.53
CA GLU A 200 -4.89 -0.54 1.45
C GLU A 200 -3.72 0.39 1.80
N THR A 201 -2.49 -0.05 1.57
CA THR A 201 -1.40 0.89 1.44
C THR A 201 -1.52 1.44 0.04
N CYS A 202 -2.17 2.60 -0.09
CA CYS A 202 -1.78 3.55 -1.12
C CYS A 202 -0.26 3.49 -1.24
N PRO A 203 0.31 3.24 -2.43
CA PRO A 203 1.76 3.14 -2.54
C PRO A 203 2.37 4.38 -1.88
N ALA A 204 3.16 4.16 -0.84
CA ALA A 204 3.63 5.23 0.03
C ALA A 204 4.88 5.87 -0.57
N ILE A 205 5.12 7.13 -0.25
CA ILE A 205 6.43 7.72 -0.52
C ILE A 205 7.52 6.96 0.23
N THR A 206 8.73 6.95 -0.31
CA THR A 206 9.90 6.34 0.32
C THR A 206 11.03 7.34 0.47
N ASN A 207 12.05 7.02 1.27
CA ASN A 207 13.22 7.87 1.49
C ASN A 207 12.90 9.30 1.95
N PHE A 208 11.84 9.48 2.76
CA PHE A 208 11.47 10.79 3.28
C PHE A 208 12.57 11.37 4.18
N ASN A 209 13.02 12.57 3.85
CA ASN A 209 14.03 13.30 4.60
C ASN A 209 13.60 14.77 4.81
N ALA A 210 14.15 15.39 5.84
CA ALA A 210 13.94 16.79 6.17
C ALA A 210 15.26 17.38 6.69
N ILE A 211 15.68 18.51 6.13
CA ILE A 211 16.90 19.22 6.49
C ILE A 211 16.53 20.67 6.79
N VAL A 212 16.96 21.18 7.95
CA VAL A 212 16.78 22.60 8.30
C VAL A 212 17.81 23.40 7.54
N ASN A 213 17.31 24.36 6.79
CA ASN A 213 18.14 25.35 6.16
C ASN A 213 18.56 26.38 7.21
N PRO A 214 19.77 26.91 7.07
CA PRO A 214 20.26 28.11 7.73
C PRO A 214 19.29 29.26 8.07
N ASN A 215 18.31 29.53 7.20
CA ASN A 215 17.31 30.59 7.33
C ASN A 215 16.04 30.14 8.08
N ASN A 216 16.14 29.04 8.84
CA ASN A 216 15.06 28.37 9.56
C ASN A 216 13.92 27.85 8.66
N THR A 217 14.06 27.88 7.33
CA THR A 217 13.21 27.04 6.48
C THR A 217 13.66 25.59 6.61
N ALA A 218 12.85 24.64 6.18
CA ALA A 218 13.24 23.25 6.09
C ALA A 218 12.89 22.68 4.72
N MET A 219 13.86 22.01 4.11
CA MET A 219 13.74 21.30 2.84
C MET A 219 13.36 19.84 3.09
N LEU A 220 12.28 19.40 2.49
CA LEU A 220 11.76 18.04 2.52
C LEU A 220 12.05 17.37 1.19
N THR A 221 12.55 16.14 1.21
CA THR A 221 12.79 15.32 0.01
C THR A 221 12.22 13.92 0.17
N TRP A 222 11.76 13.31 -0.93
CA TRP A 222 11.20 11.97 -0.94
C TRP A 222 11.21 11.36 -2.34
N ASN A 223 10.98 10.04 -2.41
CA ASN A 223 10.74 9.31 -3.64
C ASN A 223 9.24 9.01 -3.78
N THR A 224 8.68 9.33 -4.94
CA THR A 224 7.30 9.01 -5.29
C THR A 224 7.22 7.63 -5.95
N PRO A 225 6.17 6.85 -5.69
CA PRO A 225 5.93 5.56 -6.35
C PRO A 225 5.78 5.68 -7.86
N ASP A 226 6.33 4.70 -8.58
CA ASP A 226 6.19 4.56 -10.03
C ASP A 226 4.71 4.48 -10.44
N GLN A 227 4.36 5.10 -11.56
CA GLN A 227 2.97 5.15 -12.03
C GLN A 227 2.37 3.76 -12.29
N SER A 228 3.19 2.76 -12.64
CA SER A 228 2.77 1.39 -12.88
C SER A 228 2.16 0.69 -11.66
N ILE A 229 2.44 1.19 -10.46
CA ILE A 229 1.92 0.63 -9.20
C ILE A 229 0.84 1.50 -8.56
N TRP A 230 0.38 2.55 -9.24
CA TRP A 230 -0.68 3.41 -8.73
C TRP A 230 -2.02 2.66 -8.61
N PRO A 231 -2.91 3.09 -7.69
CA PRO A 231 -4.26 2.57 -7.62
C PRO A 231 -5.00 2.69 -8.95
N ALA A 232 -5.83 1.70 -9.28
CA ALA A 232 -6.60 1.71 -10.52
C ALA A 232 -7.46 2.99 -10.64
N GLY A 233 -7.36 3.69 -11.78
CA GLY A 233 -8.07 4.94 -12.03
C GLY A 233 -7.35 6.20 -11.54
N ALA A 234 -6.24 6.06 -10.80
CA ALA A 234 -5.42 7.20 -10.38
C ALA A 234 -4.66 7.78 -11.57
N THR A 235 -4.75 9.10 -11.72
CA THR A 235 -4.08 9.86 -12.79
C THR A 235 -3.32 11.07 -12.26
N ASN A 236 -3.64 11.52 -11.03
CA ASN A 236 -3.03 12.69 -10.42
C ASN A 236 -2.58 12.41 -8.98
N LEU A 237 -1.59 13.17 -8.52
CA LEU A 237 -1.12 13.19 -7.14
C LEU A 237 -1.33 14.57 -6.49
N LYS A 238 -1.64 14.54 -5.20
CA LYS A 238 -1.68 15.72 -4.32
C LYS A 238 -0.81 15.47 -3.10
N PHE A 239 0.02 16.43 -2.74
CA PHE A 239 0.84 16.39 -1.54
C PHE A 239 0.37 17.44 -0.54
N LYS A 240 0.23 17.04 0.73
CA LYS A 240 -0.03 17.96 1.85
C LYS A 240 1.14 17.93 2.82
N PHE A 241 1.56 19.10 3.28
CA PHE A 241 2.70 19.27 4.18
C PHE A 241 2.23 19.72 5.56
N PHE A 242 2.88 19.21 6.61
CA PHE A 242 2.47 19.42 7.99
C PHE A 242 3.64 19.85 8.88
N ASN A 243 3.33 20.61 9.93
CA ASN A 243 4.16 20.78 11.12
C ASN A 243 3.33 20.35 12.35
N GLY A 244 3.70 19.22 12.94
CA GLY A 244 2.85 18.50 13.89
C GLY A 244 1.55 18.08 13.22
N THR A 245 0.43 18.55 13.75
CA THR A 245 -0.91 18.31 13.18
C THR A 245 -1.40 19.45 12.28
N THR A 246 -0.62 20.52 12.12
CA THR A 246 -1.04 21.71 11.36
C THR A 246 -0.58 21.58 9.92
N GLN A 247 -1.51 21.65 8.95
CA GLN A 247 -1.16 21.72 7.54
C GLN A 247 -0.53 23.08 7.22
N ILE A 248 0.63 23.06 6.57
CA ILE A 248 1.44 24.25 6.23
C ILE A 248 1.63 24.44 4.71
N GLY A 249 1.19 23.48 3.91
CA GLY A 249 1.25 23.56 2.44
C GLY A 249 0.44 22.47 1.75
N GLU A 250 0.13 22.69 0.48
CA GLU A 250 -0.50 21.72 -0.42
C GLU A 250 -0.05 21.99 -1.85
N ILE A 251 0.26 20.94 -2.61
CA ILE A 251 0.67 21.03 -4.02
C ILE A 251 0.08 19.86 -4.81
N ASP A 252 -0.52 20.16 -5.97
CA ASP A 252 -0.93 19.19 -6.97
C ASP A 252 0.17 19.04 -8.03
N SER A 253 0.76 17.85 -8.11
CA SER A 253 1.85 17.55 -9.06
C SER A 253 2.16 16.06 -9.04
N ASN A 254 2.41 15.45 -10.20
CA ASN A 254 2.84 14.05 -10.29
C ASN A 254 4.35 13.87 -10.08
N ASP A 255 5.11 14.94 -10.28
CA ASP A 255 6.57 14.92 -10.37
C ASP A 255 7.26 15.62 -9.20
N LEU A 256 6.49 16.06 -8.19
CA LEU A 256 7.05 16.69 -7.00
C LEU A 256 7.87 15.67 -6.19
N ARG A 257 9.13 16.01 -5.92
CA ARG A 257 10.07 15.22 -5.08
C ARG A 257 10.71 16.04 -3.96
N LEU A 258 10.51 17.35 -3.99
CA LEU A 258 11.12 18.31 -3.09
C LEU A 258 10.14 19.42 -2.74
N TRP A 259 10.16 19.86 -1.49
CA TRP A 259 9.41 21.03 -1.03
C TRP A 259 10.14 21.76 0.09
N THR A 260 10.10 23.09 0.08
CA THR A 260 10.71 23.93 1.11
C THR A 260 9.63 24.67 1.88
N SER A 261 9.66 24.55 3.20
CA SER A 261 8.76 25.27 4.10
C SER A 261 9.07 26.76 4.20
N ASN A 262 8.12 27.54 4.70
CA ASN A 262 8.40 28.87 5.21
C ASN A 262 9.33 28.81 6.43
N ALA A 263 9.93 29.95 6.79
CA ALA A 263 10.77 30.03 7.99
C ALA A 263 9.99 29.59 9.23
N LEU A 264 10.50 28.59 9.92
CA LEU A 264 9.91 28.02 11.12
C LEU A 264 10.33 28.88 12.33
N PRO A 265 9.46 29.00 13.35
CA PRO A 265 9.86 29.55 14.66
C PRO A 265 11.05 28.81 15.25
N LEU A 266 11.67 29.33 16.32
CA LEU A 266 12.72 28.60 17.02
C LEU A 266 12.14 27.43 17.81
N GLY A 267 12.82 26.29 17.78
CA GLY A 267 12.48 25.10 18.56
C GLY A 267 12.33 23.84 17.72
N THR A 268 11.72 22.83 18.32
CA THR A 268 11.53 21.53 17.69
C THR A 268 10.21 21.48 16.91
N HIS A 269 10.30 21.00 15.67
CA HIS A 269 9.19 20.86 14.73
C HIS A 269 9.11 19.41 14.23
N ASN A 270 7.90 18.92 13.99
CA ASN A 270 7.71 17.62 13.38
C ASN A 270 7.14 17.81 11.98
N LEU A 271 8.00 17.82 10.97
CA LEU A 271 7.58 18.07 9.60
C LEU A 271 7.10 16.77 8.97
N GLY A 272 5.98 16.82 8.27
CA GLY A 272 5.43 15.63 7.63
C GLY A 272 4.74 15.90 6.31
N ILE A 273 4.46 14.81 5.61
CA ILE A 273 3.86 14.79 4.29
C ILE A 273 2.85 13.64 4.18
N THR A 274 1.71 13.93 3.56
CA THR A 274 0.78 12.91 3.03
C THR A 274 0.66 13.07 1.53
N MET A 275 0.38 11.97 0.84
CA MET A 275 0.17 11.93 -0.61
C MET A 275 -1.18 11.30 -0.90
N SER A 276 -1.98 11.93 -1.76
CA SER A 276 -3.25 11.41 -2.24
C SER A 276 -3.16 11.06 -3.71
N TYR A 277 -3.75 9.92 -4.10
CA TYR A 277 -4.00 9.54 -5.48
C TYR A 277 -5.40 10.00 -5.89
N LEU A 278 -5.51 10.71 -7.02
CA LEU A 278 -6.78 11.25 -7.50
C LEU A 278 -7.09 10.77 -8.92
N ASP A 279 -8.37 10.69 -9.23
CA ASP A 279 -8.84 10.47 -10.61
C ASP A 279 -8.80 11.76 -11.45
N ASN A 280 -9.22 11.66 -12.71
CA ASN A 280 -9.32 12.81 -13.63
C ASN A 280 -10.36 13.88 -13.21
N GLY A 281 -11.26 13.54 -12.28
CA GLY A 281 -12.24 14.45 -11.69
C GLY A 281 -11.75 15.11 -10.40
N ASN A 282 -10.49 14.90 -10.00
CA ASN A 282 -9.92 15.31 -8.71
C ASN A 282 -10.61 14.66 -7.49
N ASN A 283 -11.27 13.52 -7.66
CA ASN A 283 -11.76 12.74 -6.53
C ASN A 283 -10.59 11.95 -5.94
N VAL A 284 -10.44 12.03 -4.61
CA VAL A 284 -9.43 11.25 -3.90
C VAL A 284 -9.83 9.78 -3.96
N ILE A 285 -9.00 8.96 -4.59
CA ILE A 285 -9.14 7.50 -4.63
C ILE A 285 -8.60 6.93 -3.32
N CYS A 286 -7.43 7.39 -2.89
CA CYS A 286 -6.83 6.96 -1.64
C CYS A 286 -5.73 7.95 -1.16
N GLU A 287 -5.42 7.97 0.15
CA GLU A 287 -4.39 8.83 0.76
C GLU A 287 -3.41 7.98 1.60
N THR A 288 -2.11 8.27 1.51
CA THR A 288 -1.07 7.58 2.27
C THR A 288 -1.09 7.97 3.75
N GLY A 289 -0.50 7.14 4.60
CA GLY A 289 -0.16 7.55 5.97
C GLY A 289 0.82 8.74 6.01
N LEU A 290 0.85 9.43 7.15
CA LEU A 290 1.76 10.55 7.41
C LEU A 290 3.20 10.04 7.54
N SER A 291 4.08 10.46 6.64
CA SER A 291 5.52 10.34 6.83
C SER A 291 6.02 11.60 7.54
N SER A 292 6.75 11.46 8.65
CA SER A 292 7.20 12.63 9.43
C SER A 292 8.63 12.50 9.93
N LYS A 293 9.31 13.63 10.08
CA LYS A 293 10.66 13.74 10.60
C LYS A 293 10.78 14.96 11.51
N THR A 294 11.40 14.74 12.66
CA THR A 294 11.65 15.82 13.62
C THR A 294 12.89 16.61 13.20
N VAL A 295 12.76 17.94 13.26
CA VAL A 295 13.84 18.89 13.01
C VAL A 295 13.85 19.96 14.10
N THR A 296 15.00 20.59 14.32
CA THR A 296 15.12 21.68 15.31
C THR A 296 15.73 22.90 14.63
N THR A 297 15.09 24.04 14.80
CA THR A 297 15.61 25.36 14.43
C THR A 297 16.22 26.01 15.65
N GLU A 298 17.44 26.52 15.51
CA GLU A 298 18.17 27.20 16.57
C GLU A 298 18.60 28.59 16.11
N CYS A 299 18.86 29.49 17.05
CA CYS A 299 19.49 30.76 16.70
C CYS A 299 20.89 30.48 16.15
N PRO A 300 21.25 31.00 14.97
CA PRO A 300 22.64 30.97 14.55
C PRO A 300 23.49 31.73 15.59
N PRO A 301 24.75 31.29 15.83
CA PRO A 301 25.63 31.98 16.75
C PRO A 301 25.96 33.40 16.24
N VAL A 302 26.14 34.34 17.17
CA VAL A 302 26.73 35.65 16.83
C VAL A 302 28.18 35.46 16.35
N SER A 303 28.63 36.26 15.40
CA SER A 303 30.02 36.27 14.95
C SER A 303 30.81 37.42 15.59
N ASP A 304 32.14 37.32 15.56
CA ASP A 304 33.05 38.39 15.98
C ASP A 304 32.81 38.92 17.42
N LEU A 305 32.39 38.04 18.33
CA LEU A 305 32.23 38.38 19.74
C LEU A 305 33.59 38.76 20.35
N THR A 306 33.69 40.01 20.78
CA THR A 306 34.88 40.62 21.39
C THR A 306 34.51 41.25 22.72
N ALA A 307 35.43 41.18 23.68
CA ALA A 307 35.28 41.77 25.00
C ALA A 307 36.43 42.76 25.24
N THR A 308 36.11 43.98 25.67
CA THR A 308 37.08 45.01 26.03
C THR A 308 36.80 45.53 27.43
N ILE A 309 37.83 45.57 28.29
CA ILE A 309 37.70 46.13 29.64
C ILE A 309 37.59 47.65 29.50
N VAL A 310 36.53 48.23 30.08
CA VAL A 310 36.33 49.68 30.08
C VAL A 310 36.88 50.29 31.36
N ASN A 311 36.68 49.63 32.51
CA ASN A 311 37.26 49.95 33.81
C ASN A 311 37.17 48.74 34.75
N ASP A 312 37.56 48.90 36.02
CA ASP A 312 37.64 47.83 37.03
C ASP A 312 36.34 47.01 37.21
N ASN A 313 35.18 47.59 36.89
CA ASN A 313 33.87 46.93 37.07
C ASN A 313 33.07 46.77 35.76
N ASP A 314 33.56 47.29 34.63
CA ASP A 314 32.81 47.32 33.37
C ASP A 314 33.57 46.63 32.23
N VAL A 315 32.85 45.75 31.51
CA VAL A 315 33.32 45.10 30.27
C VAL A 315 32.34 45.44 29.15
N LYS A 316 32.87 45.92 28.01
CA LYS A 316 32.11 46.13 26.79
C LYS A 316 32.22 44.90 25.90
N LEU A 317 31.07 44.31 25.58
CA LEU A 317 30.95 43.26 24.57
C LEU A 317 30.50 43.86 23.23
N THR A 318 31.14 43.45 22.15
CA THR A 318 30.76 43.79 20.77
C THR A 318 30.68 42.50 19.95
N TRP A 319 29.67 42.38 19.10
CA TRP A 319 29.48 41.22 18.22
C TRP A 319 28.78 41.66 16.95
N GLU A 320 28.93 40.85 15.91
CA GLU A 320 28.14 40.96 14.69
C GLU A 320 26.88 40.10 14.80
N ALA A 321 25.78 40.59 14.22
CA ALA A 321 24.51 39.87 14.22
C ALA A 321 24.69 38.48 13.58
N PRO A 322 23.96 37.44 14.05
CA PRO A 322 24.04 36.11 13.47
C PRO A 322 23.82 36.17 11.97
N LYS A 323 24.82 35.70 11.21
CA LYS A 323 24.66 35.56 9.77
C LYS A 323 23.85 34.31 9.55
N ILE A 324 22.64 34.48 9.02
CA ILE A 324 21.85 33.38 8.48
C ILE A 324 22.62 32.84 7.28
N PRO A 325 23.15 31.60 7.32
CA PRO A 325 23.80 31.07 6.13
C PRO A 325 22.80 31.09 4.94
N THR A 326 23.28 31.44 3.76
CA THR A 326 22.43 31.57 2.58
C THR A 326 22.76 30.39 1.67
N LEU A 327 21.74 29.73 1.11
CA LEU A 327 21.97 28.74 0.06
C LEU A 327 22.39 29.50 -1.20
N ILE A 328 23.67 29.42 -1.55
CA ILE A 328 24.25 30.18 -2.68
C ILE A 328 24.04 29.45 -4.00
N LEU A 329 24.12 28.11 -3.98
CA LEU A 329 23.95 27.25 -5.14
C LEU A 329 23.39 25.90 -4.70
N SER A 330 22.43 25.38 -5.44
CA SER A 330 21.91 24.01 -5.33
C SER A 330 21.60 23.53 -6.74
N GLU A 331 21.91 22.27 -7.02
CA GLU A 331 21.71 21.68 -8.33
C GLU A 331 21.30 20.22 -8.18
N ASP A 332 20.22 19.85 -8.87
CA ASP A 332 19.70 18.48 -8.94
C ASP A 332 19.87 17.87 -10.33
N PHE A 333 20.31 18.66 -11.33
CA PHE A 333 20.55 18.25 -12.72
C PHE A 333 19.27 17.82 -13.48
N GLU A 334 18.08 18.08 -12.95
CA GLU A 334 16.81 17.71 -13.60
C GLU A 334 16.52 18.56 -14.83
N ASN A 335 17.06 19.77 -14.87
CA ASN A 335 16.85 20.75 -15.94
C ASN A 335 17.99 20.78 -16.98
N GLY A 336 18.77 19.70 -17.06
CA GLY A 336 19.91 19.61 -17.96
C GLY A 336 21.12 20.39 -17.45
N TRP A 337 21.93 20.91 -18.38
CA TRP A 337 23.23 21.50 -18.03
C TRP A 337 23.07 22.73 -17.12
N PRO A 338 23.64 22.70 -15.90
CA PRO A 338 23.51 23.80 -14.95
C PRO A 338 24.04 25.12 -15.49
N ALA A 339 23.28 26.19 -15.28
CA ALA A 339 23.67 27.52 -15.74
C ALA A 339 24.99 27.98 -15.07
N GLY A 340 25.95 28.39 -15.89
CA GLY A 340 27.24 28.94 -15.44
C GLY A 340 28.28 27.90 -14.99
N TRP A 341 27.98 26.61 -15.06
CA TRP A 341 28.98 25.56 -14.84
C TRP A 341 29.84 25.38 -16.09
N THR A 342 31.14 25.17 -15.88
CA THR A 342 32.15 25.05 -16.94
C THR A 342 32.77 23.66 -16.91
N VAL A 343 32.88 23.03 -18.08
CA VAL A 343 33.66 21.79 -18.27
C VAL A 343 35.02 22.14 -18.83
N HIS A 344 36.04 21.45 -18.35
CA HIS A 344 37.39 21.54 -18.88
C HIS A 344 37.93 20.14 -19.15
N ASP A 345 38.04 19.80 -20.44
CA ASP A 345 38.88 18.71 -20.94
C ASP A 345 40.36 19.09 -20.77
N ALA A 346 41.03 18.49 -19.80
CA ALA A 346 42.43 18.82 -19.51
C ALA A 346 43.42 17.79 -20.03
N ASP A 347 42.99 16.58 -20.40
CA ASP A 347 43.82 15.60 -21.11
C ASP A 347 43.65 15.67 -22.64
N GLY A 348 42.60 16.32 -23.14
CA GLY A 348 42.36 16.58 -24.55
C GLY A 348 41.85 15.35 -25.32
N ASP A 349 41.34 14.34 -24.61
CA ASP A 349 40.89 13.09 -25.20
C ASP A 349 39.42 13.12 -25.66
N GLY A 350 38.71 14.22 -25.42
CA GLY A 350 37.32 14.45 -25.78
C GLY A 350 36.29 13.76 -24.88
N HIS A 351 36.72 13.03 -23.84
CA HIS A 351 35.83 12.36 -22.86
C HIS A 351 35.59 13.26 -21.64
N GLU A 352 34.83 14.33 -21.89
CA GLU A 352 34.43 15.34 -20.90
C GLU A 352 33.37 14.84 -19.89
N TRP A 353 33.10 15.67 -18.88
CA TRP A 353 31.92 15.49 -18.02
C TRP A 353 30.64 15.71 -18.81
N TYR A 354 29.64 14.83 -18.65
CA TYR A 354 28.34 14.96 -19.30
C TYR A 354 27.20 14.60 -18.34
N ILE A 355 25.98 14.98 -18.73
CA ILE A 355 24.76 14.61 -18.02
C ILE A 355 24.25 13.28 -18.56
N ASP A 356 23.98 12.36 -17.65
CA ASP A 356 23.37 11.08 -17.94
C ASP A 356 22.10 10.90 -17.11
N SER A 357 21.22 10.01 -17.59
CA SER A 357 19.98 9.63 -16.92
C SER A 357 20.17 8.34 -16.13
N GLY A 358 19.63 8.27 -14.92
CA GLY A 358 19.67 7.08 -14.06
C GLY A 358 19.40 7.40 -12.59
N LEU A 359 19.96 6.60 -11.68
CA LEU A 359 19.73 6.73 -10.23
C LEU A 359 20.57 7.85 -9.61
N GLY A 360 20.28 9.11 -9.99
CA GLY A 360 20.78 10.30 -9.32
C GLY A 360 20.33 10.35 -7.85
N HIS A 361 20.98 11.19 -7.04
CA HIS A 361 20.60 11.33 -5.64
C HIS A 361 19.28 12.11 -5.52
N PHE A 362 18.16 11.39 -5.35
CA PHE A 362 16.80 11.97 -5.38
C PHE A 362 16.46 12.69 -6.68
N SER A 363 17.03 12.22 -7.79
CA SER A 363 16.97 12.85 -9.11
C SER A 363 17.10 11.75 -10.18
N GLU A 364 16.52 12.00 -11.37
CA GLU A 364 16.60 11.09 -12.51
C GLU A 364 17.85 11.34 -13.38
N ASN A 365 18.58 12.42 -13.11
CA ASN A 365 19.80 12.80 -13.84
C ASN A 365 21.01 12.88 -12.90
N PHE A 366 22.21 12.82 -13.48
CA PHE A 366 23.45 13.08 -12.75
C PHE A 366 24.54 13.51 -13.73
N ILE A 367 25.55 14.23 -13.22
CA ILE A 367 26.76 14.51 -13.98
C ILE A 367 27.79 13.42 -13.70
N THR A 368 28.40 12.87 -14.76
CA THR A 368 29.34 11.75 -14.69
C THR A 368 30.59 11.97 -15.53
N SER A 369 31.66 11.29 -15.13
CA SER A 369 32.92 11.17 -15.87
C SER A 369 33.22 9.69 -16.03
N LEU A 370 33.46 9.24 -17.26
CA LEU A 370 33.72 7.83 -17.56
C LEU A 370 35.17 7.46 -17.28
N SER A 371 35.40 6.33 -16.61
CA SER A 371 36.73 5.69 -16.54
C SER A 371 36.93 4.64 -17.64
N TYR A 372 35.91 4.37 -18.45
CA TYR A 372 35.92 3.39 -19.53
C TYR A 372 34.87 3.77 -20.59
N ASP A 373 35.28 3.82 -21.85
CA ASP A 373 34.37 3.84 -23.02
C ASP A 373 35.01 3.01 -24.13
N SER A 374 34.55 1.76 -24.29
CA SER A 374 35.10 0.77 -25.24
C SER A 374 36.59 0.40 -25.02
N TYR A 375 37.33 1.20 -24.25
CA TYR A 375 38.69 1.06 -23.77
C TYR A 375 38.85 1.83 -22.46
N TYR A 376 39.92 1.55 -21.71
CA TYR A 376 40.21 2.24 -20.46
C TYR A 376 40.58 3.70 -20.72
N LEU A 377 39.94 4.61 -19.98
CA LEU A 377 40.24 6.04 -19.99
C LEU A 377 41.10 6.39 -18.77
N THR A 378 41.79 7.52 -18.83
CA THR A 378 42.55 8.07 -17.69
C THR A 378 42.08 9.50 -17.41
N PRO A 379 40.86 9.67 -16.88
CA PRO A 379 40.19 10.97 -16.90
C PRO A 379 40.95 12.00 -16.07
N ASN A 380 41.30 13.12 -16.71
CA ASN A 380 41.83 14.30 -16.05
C ASN A 380 41.01 15.52 -16.48
N ASN A 381 39.71 15.49 -16.13
CA ASN A 381 38.72 16.46 -16.59
C ASN A 381 38.04 17.13 -15.40
N TYR A 382 37.72 18.42 -15.54
CA TYR A 382 37.22 19.23 -14.43
C TYR A 382 35.80 19.73 -14.71
N LEU A 383 34.94 19.62 -13.70
CA LEU A 383 33.65 20.27 -13.65
C LEU A 383 33.72 21.40 -12.63
N ILE A 384 33.48 22.62 -13.08
CA ILE A 384 33.72 23.84 -12.31
C ILE A 384 32.40 24.57 -12.13
N THR A 385 31.99 24.78 -10.88
CA THR A 385 30.78 25.56 -10.55
C THR A 385 30.99 27.06 -10.85
N PRO A 386 29.90 27.85 -10.96
CA PRO A 386 29.98 29.29 -10.81
C PRO A 386 30.71 29.69 -9.53
N LEU A 387 31.24 30.92 -9.50
CA LEU A 387 31.83 31.48 -8.29
C LEU A 387 30.77 31.58 -7.18
N VAL A 388 30.97 30.84 -6.09
CA VAL A 388 30.10 30.84 -4.90
C VAL A 388 30.74 31.67 -3.77
N GLU A 389 30.84 32.98 -3.99
CA GLU A 389 31.50 33.90 -3.04
C GLU A 389 30.83 33.87 -1.65
N GLY A 390 31.63 33.61 -0.61
CA GLY A 390 31.14 33.50 0.77
C GLY A 390 30.62 32.12 1.16
N ALA A 391 30.69 31.11 0.28
CA ALA A 391 30.40 29.73 0.65
C ALA A 391 31.40 29.23 1.71
N THR A 392 30.87 28.72 2.82
CA THR A 392 31.67 28.15 3.93
C THR A 392 31.47 26.65 4.11
N HIS A 393 30.47 26.08 3.44
CA HIS A 393 30.09 24.68 3.52
C HIS A 393 29.71 24.18 2.12
N LEU A 394 30.08 22.94 1.82
CA LEU A 394 29.77 22.25 0.57
C LEU A 394 29.22 20.87 0.91
N GLN A 395 28.14 20.47 0.24
CA GLN A 395 27.60 19.12 0.29
C GLN A 395 27.42 18.61 -1.14
N TYR A 396 27.81 17.36 -1.38
CA TYR A 396 27.64 16.68 -2.66
C TYR A 396 27.47 15.19 -2.43
N TRP A 397 26.88 14.49 -3.41
CA TRP A 397 26.71 13.05 -3.41
C TRP A 397 27.39 12.47 -4.64
N VAL A 398 28.12 11.38 -4.44
CA VAL A 398 28.84 10.68 -5.51
C VAL A 398 28.56 9.19 -5.42
N ARG A 399 28.57 8.53 -6.58
CA ARG A 399 28.51 7.08 -6.69
C ARG A 399 29.43 6.61 -7.81
N SER A 400 29.91 5.38 -7.71
CA SER A 400 30.45 4.66 -8.86
C SER A 400 29.32 3.92 -9.57
N MET A 401 29.34 3.95 -10.90
CA MET A 401 28.52 3.08 -11.74
C MET A 401 29.40 1.95 -12.25
N GLU A 402 29.07 0.71 -11.90
CA GLU A 402 29.67 -0.45 -12.55
C GLU A 402 28.85 -0.75 -13.80
N SER A 403 29.52 -0.81 -14.95
CA SER A 403 28.94 -1.18 -16.25
C SER A 403 28.74 -2.68 -16.38
#